data_AF-A0A7C6J3E8-F1
#
_entry.id   AF-A0A7C6J3E8-F1
#
_cell.length_a   1.000
_cell.length_b   1.000
_cell.length_c   1.000
_cell.angle_alpha   90.00
_cell.angle_beta   90.00
_cell.angle_gamma   90.00
#
_symmetry.space_group_name_H-M   'P 1'
#
loop_
_entity.id
_entity.type
_entity.pdbx_description
1 polymer ?
#
loop_
_entity_poly.entity_id
_entity_poly.type
_entity_poly.pdbx_seq_one_letter_code
_entity_poly.pdbx_strand_id
1 'polypeptide(L)'
;MTRAFFLFVTWVFLIFLLFSIMVVPVAAVEFYFTILHTNDEHSALIPHSAAVDYALALEGNVHANPAVGGFARLAGAVKQLREEKTGQGEEVLLISAGDFLGGTPYSWLALSGQAPELLLMQSIGYDLVTLGNHEFDYGPEVLAGYLQAAGYPEAAAGMPVVATNTMPPADHPLAAVGLTRTHLVELANGLRVG
;
A
#
# COMPACT_ATOMS: atom_id res chain seq x y z
N MET A 1 -45.12 -26.65 52.97
CA MET A 1 -44.55 -26.78 51.61
C MET A 1 -44.57 -28.25 51.21
N THR A 2 -45.03 -28.58 50.02
CA THR A 2 -45.11 -29.98 49.54
C THR A 2 -43.75 -30.43 49.00
N ARG A 3 -43.49 -31.74 49.07
CA ARG A 3 -42.25 -32.37 48.54
C ARG A 3 -42.00 -32.03 47.07
N ALA A 4 -43.09 -31.89 46.29
CA ALA A 4 -43.06 -31.48 44.89
C ALA A 4 -42.58 -30.03 44.68
N PHE A 5 -42.97 -29.10 45.56
CA PHE A 5 -42.50 -27.71 45.49
C PHE A 5 -41.01 -27.60 45.79
N PHE A 6 -40.52 -28.38 46.77
CA PHE A 6 -39.09 -28.41 47.10
C PHE A 6 -38.26 -28.96 45.94
N LEU A 7 -38.70 -30.06 45.32
CA LEU A 7 -38.04 -30.63 44.14
C LEU A 7 -38.04 -29.63 42.96
N PHE A 8 -39.17 -28.98 42.68
CA PHE A 8 -39.25 -27.98 41.62
C PHE A 8 -38.26 -26.83 41.81
N VAL A 9 -38.17 -26.24 43.01
CA VAL A 9 -37.20 -25.17 43.32
C VAL A 9 -35.77 -25.68 43.18
N THR A 10 -35.49 -26.91 43.62
CA THR A 10 -34.14 -27.51 43.48
C THR A 10 -33.76 -27.72 42.02
N TRP A 11 -34.70 -28.18 41.17
CA TRP A 11 -34.47 -28.34 39.73
C TRP A 11 -34.27 -27.00 39.02
N VAL A 12 -35.07 -25.97 39.35
CA VAL A 12 -34.88 -24.62 38.81
C VAL A 12 -33.50 -24.08 39.22
N PHE A 13 -33.09 -24.29 40.48
CA PHE A 13 -31.79 -23.86 40.98
C PHE A 13 -30.63 -24.60 40.29
N LEU A 14 -30.75 -25.92 40.07
CA LEU A 14 -29.76 -26.72 39.35
C LEU A 14 -29.66 -26.35 37.87
N ILE A 15 -30.79 -26.06 37.20
CA ILE A 15 -30.80 -25.55 35.82
C ILE A 15 -30.14 -24.17 35.76
N PHE A 16 -30.40 -23.30 36.73
CA PHE A 16 -29.74 -21.99 36.82
C PHE A 16 -28.23 -22.13 37.07
N LEU A 17 -27.81 -23.11 37.88
CA LEU A 17 -26.41 -23.42 38.17
C LEU A 17 -25.68 -24.05 36.96
N LEU A 18 -26.41 -24.82 36.14
CA LEU A 18 -25.91 -25.37 34.88
C LEU A 18 -25.76 -24.30 33.79
N PHE A 19 -26.65 -23.30 33.76
CA PHE A 19 -26.57 -22.18 32.81
C PHE A 19 -25.56 -21.10 33.20
N SER A 20 -25.18 -20.99 34.49
CA SER A 20 -24.31 -19.92 34.97
C SER A 20 -22.80 -20.16 34.78
N ILE A 21 -22.37 -21.31 34.22
CA ILE A 21 -20.93 -21.70 34.20
C ILE A 21 -20.31 -21.86 32.80
N MET A 22 -21.00 -21.54 31.70
CA MET A 22 -20.36 -21.55 30.36
C MET A 22 -20.45 -20.22 29.63
N VAL A 23 -19.94 -19.16 30.26
CA VAL A 23 -19.35 -18.06 29.49
C VAL A 23 -17.93 -18.50 29.14
N VAL A 24 -17.77 -19.22 28.03
CA VAL A 24 -16.44 -19.45 27.46
C VAL A 24 -16.00 -18.09 26.93
N PRO A 25 -14.93 -17.46 27.47
CA PRO A 25 -14.39 -16.27 26.86
C PRO A 25 -13.93 -16.67 25.46
N VAL A 26 -14.67 -16.22 24.43
CA VAL A 26 -14.14 -16.22 23.07
C VAL A 26 -13.00 -15.22 23.12
N ALA A 27 -11.76 -15.73 23.19
CA ALA A 27 -10.59 -14.90 23.02
C ALA A 27 -10.73 -14.22 21.66
N ALA A 28 -10.76 -12.89 21.64
CA ALA A 28 -10.74 -12.15 20.39
C ALA A 28 -9.44 -12.51 19.66
N VAL A 29 -9.55 -12.94 18.40
CA VAL A 29 -8.38 -13.16 17.55
C VAL A 29 -7.93 -11.79 17.07
N GLU A 30 -6.73 -11.38 17.45
CA GLU A 30 -6.09 -10.17 16.97
C GLU A 30 -5.30 -10.48 15.69
N PHE A 31 -5.48 -9.66 14.67
CA PHE A 31 -4.73 -9.73 13.43
C PHE A 31 -3.77 -8.55 13.37
N TYR A 32 -2.51 -8.84 13.07
CA TYR A 32 -1.46 -7.85 12.89
C TYR A 32 -0.98 -7.86 11.45
N PHE A 33 -0.83 -6.67 10.88
CA PHE A 33 -0.22 -6.44 9.58
C PHE A 33 0.37 -5.03 9.58
N THR A 34 1.35 -4.79 8.72
CA THR A 34 2.01 -3.50 8.57
C THR A 34 1.70 -2.90 7.20
N ILE A 35 1.34 -1.62 7.18
CA ILE A 35 1.28 -0.83 5.95
C ILE A 35 2.53 0.04 5.88
N LEU A 36 3.34 -0.19 4.85
CA LEU A 36 4.33 0.78 4.40
C LEU A 36 3.67 1.61 3.31
N HIS A 37 3.84 2.93 3.37
CA HIS A 37 3.28 3.79 2.35
C HIS A 37 4.27 4.88 1.92
N THR A 38 4.12 5.29 0.67
CA THR A 38 4.76 6.46 0.09
C THR A 38 3.72 7.33 -0.62
N ASN A 39 4.13 8.54 -0.97
CA ASN A 39 3.37 9.54 -1.73
C ASN A 39 4.37 10.55 -2.28
N ASP A 40 3.96 11.28 -3.31
CA ASP A 40 4.67 12.47 -3.76
C ASP A 40 6.15 12.19 -4.09
N GLU A 41 6.44 11.07 -4.74
CA GLU A 41 7.82 10.81 -5.19
C GLU A 41 8.25 11.79 -6.27
N HIS A 42 7.33 12.34 -7.08
CA HIS A 42 7.60 13.38 -8.08
C HIS A 42 8.86 13.08 -8.91
N SER A 43 8.94 11.87 -9.45
CA SER A 43 10.08 11.33 -10.19
C SER A 43 11.45 11.54 -9.52
N ALA A 44 11.53 11.59 -8.19
CA ALA A 44 12.78 11.67 -7.42
C ALA A 44 13.52 10.32 -7.41
N LEU A 45 13.86 9.82 -8.61
CA LEU A 45 14.44 8.50 -8.81
C LEU A 45 15.81 8.35 -8.15
N ILE A 46 16.61 9.42 -8.16
CA ILE A 46 17.94 9.49 -7.55
C ILE A 46 17.91 10.33 -6.27
N PRO A 47 18.83 10.08 -5.31
CA PRO A 47 18.93 10.91 -4.11
C PRO A 47 19.14 12.39 -4.46
N HIS A 48 18.46 13.28 -3.74
CA HIS A 48 18.54 14.74 -3.91
C HIS A 48 18.96 15.42 -2.61
N SER A 49 19.42 16.68 -2.68
CA SER A 49 19.74 17.46 -1.48
C SER A 49 18.50 17.64 -0.59
N ALA A 50 18.68 17.65 0.73
CA ALA A 50 17.62 17.78 1.74
C ALA A 50 16.96 19.18 1.80
N ALA A 51 16.91 19.93 0.70
CA ALA A 51 16.31 21.27 0.57
C ALA A 51 17.10 22.45 1.19
N VAL A 52 18.44 22.39 1.20
CA VAL A 52 19.26 23.61 1.31
C VAL A 52 20.03 23.77 0.02
N ASP A 53 20.06 25.01 -0.50
CA ASP A 53 20.90 25.45 -1.61
C ASP A 53 22.20 24.67 -1.62
N TYR A 54 22.58 24.14 -2.79
CA TYR A 54 23.85 23.45 -2.97
C TYR A 54 25.00 24.36 -2.52
N ALA A 55 25.43 24.20 -1.27
CA ALA A 55 26.72 24.66 -0.81
C ALA A 55 27.71 23.59 -1.26
N LEU A 56 28.50 23.88 -2.29
CA LEU A 56 29.80 23.24 -2.45
C LEU A 56 30.43 23.25 -1.08
N ALA A 57 30.65 22.07 -0.50
CA ALA A 57 31.34 21.96 0.78
C ALA A 57 32.64 22.75 0.65
N LEU A 58 32.67 23.94 1.27
CA LEU A 58 33.89 24.70 1.44
C LEU A 58 34.84 23.73 2.15
N GLU A 59 36.02 23.56 1.56
CA GLU A 59 37.03 22.58 1.93
C GLU A 59 37.11 22.41 3.46
N GLY A 60 36.77 21.22 3.95
CA GLY A 60 36.96 20.86 5.37
C GLY A 60 35.84 20.06 6.03
N ASN A 61 34.63 19.97 5.44
CA ASN A 61 33.53 19.21 6.03
C ASN A 61 33.24 17.93 5.23
N VAL A 62 34.09 16.92 5.43
CA VAL A 62 34.05 15.62 4.72
C VAL A 62 33.04 14.63 5.34
N HIS A 63 32.10 15.12 6.14
CA HIS A 63 31.20 14.27 6.91
C HIS A 63 29.73 14.59 6.63
N ALA A 64 29.02 13.52 6.23
CA ALA A 64 27.63 13.40 5.78
C ALA A 64 27.36 13.87 4.34
N ASN A 65 27.16 12.90 3.43
CA ASN A 65 26.42 13.16 2.20
C ASN A 65 24.98 13.56 2.61
N PRO A 66 24.56 14.83 2.43
CA PRO A 66 23.25 15.31 2.88
C PRO A 66 22.12 14.87 1.94
N ALA A 67 22.43 14.10 0.88
CA ALA A 67 21.40 13.62 -0.02
C ALA A 67 20.43 12.70 0.73
N VAL A 68 19.15 12.82 0.41
CA VAL A 68 18.03 12.03 0.94
C VAL A 68 17.26 11.40 -0.22
N GLY A 69 16.37 10.46 0.09
CA GLY A 69 15.48 9.85 -0.90
C GLY A 69 16.19 8.99 -1.95
N GLY A 70 15.55 8.87 -3.11
CA GLY A 70 15.96 8.00 -4.22
C GLY A 70 15.45 6.56 -4.07
N PHE A 71 15.02 5.98 -5.18
CA PHE A 71 14.35 4.67 -5.23
C PHE A 71 15.26 3.52 -4.76
N ALA A 72 16.57 3.62 -4.97
CA ALA A 72 17.51 2.60 -4.50
C ALA A 72 17.56 2.52 -2.95
N ARG A 73 17.48 3.66 -2.26
CA ARG A 73 17.46 3.69 -0.80
C ARG A 73 16.10 3.28 -0.26
N LEU A 74 15.03 3.70 -0.93
CA LEU A 74 13.67 3.24 -0.65
C LEU A 74 13.58 1.71 -0.75
N ALA A 75 14.10 1.12 -1.82
CA ALA A 75 14.14 -0.33 -2.00
C ALA A 75 14.87 -1.05 -0.84
N GLY A 76 16.01 -0.50 -0.40
CA GLY A 76 16.75 -1.03 0.74
C GLY A 76 15.96 -0.95 2.05
N ALA A 77 15.32 0.20 2.32
CA ALA A 77 14.51 0.40 3.51
C ALA A 77 13.27 -0.50 3.54
N VAL A 78 12.54 -0.59 2.41
CA VAL A 78 11.40 -1.49 2.24
C VAL A 78 11.80 -2.94 2.49
N LYS A 79 12.92 -3.39 1.88
CA LYS A 79 13.40 -4.77 2.07
C LYS A 79 13.68 -5.05 3.54
N GLN A 80 14.41 -4.17 4.22
CA GLN A 80 14.73 -4.32 5.64
C GLN A 80 13.48 -4.39 6.51
N LEU A 81 12.53 -3.47 6.32
CA LEU A 81 11.29 -3.41 7.09
C LEU A 81 10.41 -4.64 6.83
N ARG A 82 10.34 -5.09 5.57
CA ARG A 82 9.59 -6.29 5.19
C ARG A 82 10.16 -7.54 5.85
N GLU A 83 11.48 -7.70 5.84
CA GLU A 83 12.17 -8.81 6.53
C GLU A 83 11.93 -8.78 8.05
N GLU A 84 12.05 -7.60 8.67
CA GLU A 84 11.81 -7.42 10.11
C GLU A 84 10.37 -7.81 10.50
N LYS A 85 9.38 -7.30 9.78
CA LYS A 85 7.95 -7.51 10.06
C LYS A 85 7.48 -8.93 9.77
N THR A 86 7.93 -9.50 8.65
CA THR A 86 7.65 -10.91 8.36
C THR A 86 8.27 -11.82 9.43
N GLY A 87 9.45 -11.48 9.96
CA GLY A 87 10.07 -12.17 11.10
C GLY A 87 9.27 -12.10 12.40
N GLN A 88 8.39 -11.10 12.54
CA GLN A 88 7.44 -10.93 13.66
C GLN A 88 6.09 -11.60 13.38
N GLY A 89 5.91 -12.24 12.22
CA GLY A 89 4.64 -12.84 11.80
C GLY A 89 3.62 -11.82 11.26
N GLU A 90 4.06 -10.61 10.92
CA GLU A 90 3.22 -9.57 10.32
C GLU A 90 3.43 -9.53 8.81
N GLU A 91 2.34 -9.63 8.05
CA GLU A 91 2.37 -9.38 6.61
C GLU A 91 2.51 -7.88 6.34
N VAL A 92 3.24 -7.54 5.28
CA VAL A 92 3.53 -6.15 4.92
C VAL A 92 2.91 -5.81 3.58
N LEU A 93 2.05 -4.80 3.58
CA LEU A 93 1.54 -4.16 2.37
C LEU A 93 2.34 -2.89 2.09
N LEU A 94 2.87 -2.74 0.90
CA LEU A 94 3.54 -1.54 0.41
C LEU A 94 2.65 -0.85 -0.63
N ILE A 95 2.21 0.36 -0.31
CA ILE A 95 1.27 1.11 -1.16
C ILE A 95 1.80 2.51 -1.49
N SER A 96 1.45 3.03 -2.67
CA SER A 96 1.67 4.45 -2.99
C SER A 96 0.36 5.20 -3.06
N ALA A 97 0.34 6.40 -2.47
CA ALA A 97 -0.80 7.32 -2.51
C ALA A 97 -0.82 8.23 -3.76
N GLY A 98 0.01 7.95 -4.78
CA GLY A 98 0.05 8.71 -6.04
C GLY A 98 1.04 9.86 -6.03
N ASP A 99 1.02 10.67 -7.11
CA ASP A 99 2.01 11.70 -7.41
C ASP A 99 3.45 11.14 -7.47
N PHE A 100 3.58 9.95 -8.06
CA PHE A 100 4.90 9.37 -8.33
C PHE A 100 5.53 9.98 -9.60
N LEU A 101 4.71 10.46 -10.54
CA LEU A 101 5.15 11.16 -11.75
C LEU A 101 5.17 12.67 -11.51
N GLY A 102 6.23 13.37 -11.91
CA GLY A 102 6.30 14.83 -11.83
C GLY A 102 7.66 15.33 -11.39
N GLY A 103 7.78 16.61 -11.01
CA GLY A 103 8.94 17.18 -10.28
C GLY A 103 10.28 17.27 -11.02
N THR A 104 10.89 16.15 -11.41
CA THR A 104 12.24 16.11 -12.00
C THR A 104 12.21 15.83 -13.52
N PRO A 105 13.30 16.08 -14.26
CA PRO A 105 13.37 15.76 -15.70
C PRO A 105 13.16 14.28 -16.06
N TYR A 106 13.22 13.35 -15.09
CA TYR A 106 12.88 11.95 -15.34
C TYR A 106 11.42 11.78 -15.77
N SER A 107 10.51 12.63 -15.28
CA SER A 107 9.08 12.62 -15.65
C SER A 107 8.85 12.81 -17.16
N TRP A 108 9.76 13.49 -17.87
CA TRP A 108 9.64 13.71 -19.32
C TRP A 108 9.80 12.45 -20.15
N LEU A 109 10.31 11.37 -19.55
CA LEU A 109 10.36 10.06 -20.20
C LEU A 109 8.94 9.50 -20.44
N ALA A 110 7.92 9.97 -19.71
CA ALA A 110 6.53 9.66 -20.01
C ALA A 110 6.11 10.11 -21.42
N LEU A 111 6.62 11.27 -21.88
CA LEU A 111 6.34 11.80 -23.21
C LEU A 111 6.95 10.96 -24.34
N SER A 112 7.94 10.11 -24.02
CA SER A 112 8.56 9.18 -24.96
C SER A 112 8.08 7.74 -24.76
N GLY A 113 7.00 7.52 -23.99
CA GLY A 113 6.40 6.21 -23.77
C GLY A 113 7.25 5.32 -22.86
N GLN A 114 7.88 5.90 -21.84
CA GLN A 114 8.62 5.17 -20.81
C GLN A 114 8.03 5.44 -19.43
N ALA A 115 8.07 4.42 -18.56
CA ALA A 115 7.48 4.50 -17.22
C ALA A 115 8.43 4.03 -16.11
N PRO A 116 9.58 4.70 -15.93
CA PRO A 116 10.61 4.25 -15.00
C PRO A 116 10.12 4.21 -13.54
N GLU A 117 9.24 5.12 -13.10
CA GLU A 117 8.70 5.13 -11.74
C GLU A 117 7.93 3.83 -11.47
N LEU A 118 6.93 3.51 -12.30
CA LEU A 118 6.15 2.28 -12.12
C LEU A 118 6.99 1.00 -12.27
N LEU A 119 7.95 0.97 -13.20
CA LEU A 119 8.87 -0.18 -13.34
C LEU A 119 9.73 -0.38 -12.09
N LEU A 120 10.18 0.71 -11.47
CA LEU A 120 10.91 0.65 -10.20
C LEU A 120 9.98 0.25 -9.05
N MET A 121 8.75 0.77 -8.98
CA MET A 121 7.77 0.38 -7.95
C MET A 121 7.41 -1.11 -8.04
N GLN A 122 7.20 -1.64 -9.26
CA GLN A 122 7.03 -3.08 -9.49
C GLN A 122 8.26 -3.86 -9.00
N SER A 123 9.47 -3.36 -9.28
CA SER A 123 10.72 -4.00 -8.85
C SER A 123 10.95 -3.97 -7.33
N ILE A 124 10.48 -2.93 -6.65
CA ILE A 124 10.48 -2.82 -5.17
C ILE A 124 9.43 -3.76 -4.55
N GLY A 125 8.40 -4.10 -5.33
CA GLY A 125 7.29 -4.94 -4.91
C GLY A 125 6.23 -4.14 -4.16
N TYR A 126 5.77 -3.04 -4.76
CA TYR A 126 4.53 -2.38 -4.33
C TYR A 126 3.34 -3.31 -4.62
N ASP A 127 2.43 -3.37 -3.67
CA ASP A 127 1.21 -4.16 -3.74
C ASP A 127 0.06 -3.37 -4.38
N LEU A 128 0.12 -2.04 -4.34
CA LEU A 128 -0.90 -1.16 -4.91
C LEU A 128 -0.35 0.25 -5.15
N VAL A 129 -0.81 0.89 -6.21
CA VAL A 129 -0.62 2.34 -6.41
C VAL A 129 -1.96 3.00 -6.71
N THR A 130 -2.11 4.27 -6.35
CA THR A 130 -3.19 5.13 -6.85
C THR A 130 -2.63 6.22 -7.74
N LEU A 131 -3.51 6.88 -8.49
CA LEU A 131 -3.20 8.09 -9.25
C LEU A 131 -3.43 9.30 -8.34
N GLY A 132 -2.47 10.21 -8.33
CA GLY A 132 -2.60 11.59 -7.86
C GLY A 132 -2.96 12.52 -9.00
N ASN A 133 -2.75 13.83 -8.82
CA ASN A 133 -3.07 14.80 -9.86
C ASN A 133 -1.95 14.93 -10.91
N HIS A 134 -0.69 14.73 -10.54
CA HIS A 134 0.44 14.93 -11.45
C HIS A 134 0.57 13.82 -12.50
N GLU A 135 -0.04 12.66 -12.28
CA GLU A 135 -0.19 11.64 -13.32
C GLU A 135 -0.94 12.15 -14.57
N PHE A 136 -1.69 13.26 -14.45
CA PHE A 136 -2.45 13.88 -15.54
C PHE A 136 -1.80 15.13 -16.15
N ASP A 137 -0.61 15.55 -15.69
CA ASP A 137 0.03 16.81 -16.14
C ASP A 137 0.32 16.83 -17.65
N TYR A 138 0.58 15.67 -18.24
CA TYR A 138 0.84 15.52 -19.67
C TYR A 138 -0.39 15.06 -20.48
N GLY A 139 -1.55 15.03 -19.84
CA GLY A 139 -2.82 14.62 -20.43
C GLY A 139 -3.10 13.11 -20.29
N PRO A 140 -4.38 12.71 -20.37
CA PRO A 140 -4.81 11.34 -20.14
C PRO A 140 -4.33 10.36 -21.22
N GLU A 141 -4.03 10.83 -22.44
CA GLU A 141 -3.43 10.01 -23.50
C GLU A 141 -2.00 9.61 -23.17
N VAL A 142 -1.21 10.54 -22.62
CA VAL A 142 0.17 10.25 -22.17
C VAL A 142 0.13 9.31 -20.98
N LEU A 143 -0.78 9.52 -20.02
CA LEU A 143 -0.96 8.58 -18.90
C LEU A 143 -1.32 7.17 -19.38
N ALA A 144 -2.18 7.04 -20.39
CA ALA A 144 -2.51 5.73 -20.96
C ALA A 144 -1.27 5.06 -21.59
N GLY A 145 -0.49 5.80 -22.37
CA GLY A 145 0.77 5.30 -22.95
C GLY A 145 1.82 4.95 -21.89
N TYR A 146 1.90 5.74 -20.82
CA TYR A 146 2.76 5.52 -19.67
C TYR A 146 2.41 4.22 -18.93
N LEU A 147 1.13 4.00 -18.63
CA LEU A 147 0.67 2.75 -18.02
C LEU A 147 0.90 1.54 -18.94
N GLN A 148 0.67 1.67 -20.24
CA GLN A 148 0.99 0.61 -21.21
C GLN A 148 2.50 0.31 -21.23
N ALA A 149 3.36 1.33 -21.17
CA ALA A 149 4.81 1.16 -21.09
C ALA A 149 5.27 0.46 -19.81
N ALA A 150 4.51 0.59 -18.72
CA ALA A 150 4.70 -0.14 -17.47
C ALA A 150 4.10 -1.57 -17.51
N GLY A 151 3.53 -2.01 -18.64
CA GLY A 151 3.00 -3.36 -18.82
C GLY A 151 1.56 -3.56 -18.36
N TYR A 152 0.76 -2.49 -18.21
CA TYR A 152 -0.66 -2.61 -17.93
C TYR A 152 -1.48 -2.87 -19.20
N PRO A 153 -2.56 -3.68 -19.12
CA PRO A 153 -3.23 -4.15 -17.90
C PRO A 153 -2.62 -5.38 -17.22
N GLU A 154 -1.70 -6.12 -17.84
CA GLU A 154 -1.19 -7.39 -17.30
C GLU A 154 -0.47 -7.23 -15.96
N ALA A 155 0.27 -6.13 -15.77
CA ALA A 155 0.95 -5.80 -14.53
C ALA A 155 -0.01 -5.64 -13.32
N ALA A 156 -1.30 -5.38 -13.55
CA ALA A 156 -2.30 -5.22 -12.49
C ALA A 156 -2.52 -6.51 -11.67
N ALA A 157 -2.08 -7.67 -12.18
CA ALA A 157 -2.12 -8.92 -11.43
C ALA A 157 -1.16 -8.93 -10.23
N GLY A 158 -0.08 -8.14 -10.28
CA GLY A 158 0.89 -7.98 -9.18
C GLY A 158 0.78 -6.63 -8.47
N MET A 159 0.56 -5.56 -9.23
CA MET A 159 0.46 -4.19 -8.70
C MET A 159 -0.74 -3.49 -9.37
N PRO A 160 -1.96 -3.60 -8.85
CA PRO A 160 -3.11 -2.87 -9.37
C PRO A 160 -2.95 -1.35 -9.25
N VAL A 161 -3.52 -0.62 -10.22
CA VAL A 161 -3.73 0.83 -10.14
C VAL A 161 -5.18 1.07 -9.72
N VAL A 162 -5.35 1.54 -8.49
CA VAL A 162 -6.67 1.90 -7.97
C VAL A 162 -6.92 3.38 -8.23
N ALA A 163 -7.99 3.69 -8.96
CA ALA A 163 -8.37 5.05 -9.29
C ALA A 163 -9.87 5.25 -9.00
N THR A 164 -10.17 5.65 -7.77
CA THR A 164 -11.56 5.66 -7.23
C THR A 164 -12.48 6.67 -7.91
N ASN A 165 -11.90 7.78 -8.36
CA ASN A 165 -12.55 8.95 -8.97
C ASN A 165 -12.20 9.13 -10.46
N THR A 166 -11.49 8.19 -11.09
CA THR A 166 -11.13 8.25 -12.52
C THR A 166 -12.05 7.35 -13.33
N MET A 167 -12.81 7.95 -14.25
CA MET A 167 -13.74 7.23 -15.13
C MET A 167 -13.45 7.59 -16.59
N PRO A 168 -12.52 6.89 -17.26
CA PRO A 168 -12.21 7.15 -18.65
C PRO A 168 -13.41 6.80 -19.55
N PRO A 169 -13.68 7.57 -20.62
CA PRO A 169 -14.63 7.16 -21.67
C PRO A 169 -14.26 5.79 -22.24
N ALA A 170 -15.26 4.99 -22.63
CA ALA A 170 -15.03 3.62 -23.10
C ALA A 170 -14.16 3.53 -24.37
N ASP A 171 -14.13 4.59 -25.17
CA ASP A 171 -13.32 4.75 -26.38
C ASP A 171 -11.96 5.41 -26.12
N HIS A 172 -11.67 5.83 -24.89
CA HIS A 172 -10.39 6.44 -24.52
C HIS A 172 -9.34 5.37 -24.17
N PRO A 173 -8.07 5.50 -24.61
CA PRO A 173 -7.02 4.49 -24.34
C PRO A 173 -6.82 4.14 -22.86
N LEU A 174 -7.03 5.12 -21.97
CA LEU A 174 -6.98 4.93 -20.51
C LEU A 174 -8.03 3.93 -19.98
N ALA A 175 -9.11 3.64 -20.71
CA ALA A 175 -10.06 2.60 -20.32
C ALA A 175 -9.50 1.18 -20.53
N ALA A 176 -8.47 1.02 -21.36
CA ALA A 176 -7.89 -0.28 -21.69
C ALA A 176 -6.75 -0.72 -20.75
N VAL A 177 -6.28 0.15 -19.84
CA VAL A 177 -5.11 -0.14 -18.97
C VAL A 177 -5.48 -0.78 -17.63
N GLY A 178 -6.73 -1.21 -17.46
CA GLY A 178 -7.13 -2.02 -16.31
C GLY A 178 -7.23 -1.27 -14.97
N LEU A 179 -7.55 0.02 -14.98
CA LEU A 179 -7.82 0.78 -13.75
C LEU A 179 -8.99 0.15 -12.98
N THR A 180 -8.84 -0.02 -11.66
CA THR A 180 -9.92 -0.52 -10.80
C THR A 180 -10.36 0.57 -9.83
N ARG A 181 -11.63 0.54 -9.39
CA ARG A 181 -12.15 1.52 -8.42
C ARG A 181 -11.90 1.11 -6.97
N THR A 182 -11.69 -0.17 -6.74
CA THR A 182 -11.47 -0.80 -5.44
C THR A 182 -10.59 -2.01 -5.68
N HIS A 183 -9.78 -2.37 -4.70
CA HIS A 183 -9.01 -3.60 -4.72
C HIS A 183 -9.11 -4.25 -3.34
N LEU A 184 -9.15 -5.57 -3.30
CA LEU A 184 -9.26 -6.31 -2.05
C LEU A 184 -8.10 -7.29 -1.96
N VAL A 185 -7.32 -7.17 -0.90
CA VAL A 185 -6.22 -8.08 -0.57
C VAL A 185 -6.68 -8.99 0.56
N GLU A 186 -6.48 -10.29 0.40
CA GLU A 186 -6.63 -11.27 1.47
C GLU A 186 -5.24 -11.65 1.98
N LEU A 187 -4.97 -11.31 3.24
CA LEU A 187 -3.70 -11.60 3.91
C LEU A 187 -3.65 -13.08 4.31
N ALA A 188 -2.45 -13.59 4.54
CA ALA A 188 -2.17 -14.97 4.95
C ALA A 188 -2.86 -15.37 6.25
N ASN A 189 -3.19 -14.40 7.11
CA ASN A 189 -3.95 -14.60 8.34
C ASN A 189 -5.48 -14.61 8.13
N GLY A 190 -5.97 -14.47 6.90
CA GLY A 190 -7.39 -14.44 6.54
C GLY A 190 -8.05 -13.07 6.67
N LEU A 191 -7.32 -12.02 7.10
CA LEU A 191 -7.83 -10.66 7.11
C LEU A 191 -7.98 -10.16 5.67
N ARG A 192 -9.14 -9.59 5.35
CA ARG A 192 -9.42 -8.96 4.05
C ARG A 192 -9.37 -7.45 4.20
N VAL A 193 -8.49 -6.80 3.44
CA VAL A 193 -8.25 -5.35 3.45
C VAL A 193 -8.64 -4.80 2.08
N GLY A 194 -9.42 -3.72 2.04
CA GLY A 194 -9.89 -3.10 0.80
C GLY A 194 -10.06 -1.60 0.87
#